data_AF-V7I7N7-F1
#
_entry.id   AF-V7I7N7-F1
#
_cell.length_a   1.000
_cell.length_b   1.000
_cell.length_c   1.000
_cell.angle_alpha   90.00
_cell.angle_beta   90.00
_cell.angle_gamma   90.00
#
_symmetry.space_group_name_H-M   'P 1'
#
loop_
_entity.id
_entity.type
_entity.pdbx_description
1 polymer ?
#
loop_
_entity_poly.entity_id
_entity_poly.type
_entity_poly.pdbx_seq_one_letter_code
_entity_poly.pdbx_strand_id
1 'polypeptide(L)' 'MQEIFCCMDHSDIAIDDFVNEYETFPIMETSGTSKCDYCMNVAEYVLKLPADHNIADAGNQNRSNDQGEID' A
#
# COMPACT_ATOMS: atom_id res chain seq x y z
N MET A 1 -11.82 -0.22 9.67
CA MET A 1 -10.63 -1.07 9.49
C MET A 1 -10.77 -1.66 8.10
N GLN A 2 -9.83 -1.36 7.21
CA GLN A 2 -9.83 -1.87 5.84
C GLN A 2 -8.83 -3.02 5.81
N GLU A 3 -9.34 -4.24 5.74
CA GLU A 3 -8.57 -5.49 5.70
C GLU A 3 -9.05 -6.26 4.47
N ILE A 4 -8.13 -6.66 3.59
CA ILE A 4 -8.47 -7.46 2.40
C ILE A 4 -8.08 -8.89 2.67
N PHE A 5 -9.02 -9.83 2.55
CA PHE A 5 -8.75 -11.25 2.71
C PHE A 5 -8.58 -11.93 1.35
N CYS A 6 -7.48 -12.64 1.17
CA CYS A 6 -7.20 -13.32 -0.10
C CYS A 6 -6.67 -14.74 0.11
N CYS A 7 -6.96 -15.63 -0.85
CA CYS A 7 -6.32 -16.93 -0.96
C CYS A 7 -5.01 -16.81 -1.74
N MET A 8 -4.18 -17.86 -1.75
CA MET A 8 -2.91 -17.85 -2.46
C MET A 8 -3.02 -17.43 -3.94
N ASP A 9 -4.01 -17.95 -4.67
CA ASP A 9 -4.24 -17.59 -6.09
C ASP A 9 -4.60 -16.11 -6.33
N HIS A 10 -5.19 -15.42 -5.36
CA HIS A 10 -5.64 -14.03 -5.53
C HIS A 10 -4.78 -13.03 -4.74
N SER A 11 -3.61 -13.48 -4.24
CA SER A 11 -2.71 -12.63 -3.46
C SER A 11 -2.17 -11.45 -4.29
N ASP A 12 -1.76 -11.68 -5.54
CA ASP A 12 -1.28 -10.62 -6.44
C ASP A 12 -2.36 -9.57 -6.72
N ILE A 13 -3.60 -10.01 -6.99
CA ILE A 13 -4.74 -9.11 -7.25
C ILE A 13 -5.04 -8.26 -6.01
N ALA A 14 -5.04 -8.89 -4.84
CA ALA A 14 -5.26 -8.19 -3.57
C ALA A 14 -4.19 -7.14 -3.28
N ILE A 15 -2.93 -7.43 -3.62
CA ILE A 15 -1.82 -6.47 -3.47
C ILE A 15 -1.99 -5.31 -4.45
N ASP A 16 -2.30 -5.58 -5.72
CA ASP A 16 -2.51 -4.54 -6.73
C ASP A 16 -3.64 -3.60 -6.34
N ASP A 17 -4.79 -4.13 -5.90
CA ASP A 17 -5.91 -3.32 -5.42
C ASP A 17 -5.51 -2.47 -4.21
N PHE A 18 -4.78 -3.07 -3.25
CA PHE A 18 -4.30 -2.36 -2.07
C PHE A 18 -3.33 -1.22 -2.43
N VAL A 19 -2.37 -1.46 -3.32
CA VAL A 19 -1.40 -0.44 -3.75
C VAL A 19 -2.11 0.67 -4.53
N ASN A 20 -3.10 0.34 -5.36
CA ASN A 20 -3.90 1.34 -6.07
C ASN A 20 -4.73 2.22 -5.12
N GLU A 21 -5.23 1.66 -4.01
CA GLU A 21 -6.06 2.41 -3.05
C GLU A 21 -5.25 3.21 -2.04
N TYR A 22 -4.14 2.65 -1.53
CA TYR A 22 -3.36 3.22 -0.43
C TYR A 22 -2.00 3.79 -0.85
N GLU A 23 -1.65 3.67 -2.13
CA GLU A 23 -0.35 4.09 -2.69
C GLU A 23 0.84 3.52 -1.91
N THR A 24 0.65 2.36 -1.26
CA THR A 24 1.67 1.73 -0.42
C THR A 24 1.51 0.22 -0.36
N PHE A 25 2.59 -0.47 0.05
CA PHE A 25 2.59 -1.91 0.21
C PHE A 25 1.87 -2.34 1.50
N PRO A 26 0.97 -3.33 1.42
CA PRO A 26 0.31 -3.90 2.58
C PRO A 26 1.27 -4.76 3.42
N ILE A 27 0.97 -4.89 4.70
CA ILE A 27 1.45 -6.01 5.52
C ILE A 27 0.56 -7.21 5.21
N MET A 28 1.16 -8.31 4.75
CA MET A 28 0.49 -9.60 4.63
C MET A 28 0.72 -10.45 5.87
N GLU A 29 -0.38 -10.85 6.53
CA GLU A 29 -0.37 -11.81 7.62
C GLU A 29 -1.17 -13.05 7.23
N THR A 30 -0.87 -14.20 7.84
CA THR A 30 -1.64 -15.42 7.58
C THR A 30 -3.02 -15.35 8.22
N SER A 31 -4.05 -15.64 7.45
CA SER A 31 -5.44 -15.81 7.91
C SER A 31 -5.85 -17.26 7.73
N GLY A 32 -6.70 -17.79 8.61
CA GLY A 32 -7.12 -19.19 8.57
C GLY A 32 -8.62 -19.42 8.75
N THR A 33 -9.39 -18.35 8.95
CA THR A 33 -10.82 -18.44 9.30
C THR A 33 -11.71 -17.60 8.39
N SER A 34 -11.13 -16.71 7.59
CA SER A 34 -11.86 -15.81 6.71
C SER A 34 -12.00 -16.40 5.30
N LYS A 35 -12.89 -15.79 4.51
CA LYS A 35 -13.03 -16.11 3.09
C LYS A 35 -12.32 -15.07 2.24
N CYS A 36 -11.80 -15.50 1.10
CA CYS A 36 -11.23 -14.65 0.08
C CYS A 36 -12.31 -13.74 -0.50
N ASP A 37 -12.07 -12.44 -0.53
CA ASP A 37 -12.99 -11.44 -1.07
C ASP A 37 -13.27 -11.64 -2.58
N TYR A 38 -12.35 -12.28 -3.30
CA TYR A 38 -12.42 -12.46 -4.75
C TYR A 38 -13.18 -13.72 -5.19
N CYS A 39 -12.99 -14.82 -4.48
CA CYS A 39 -13.49 -16.13 -4.90
C CYS A 39 -14.24 -16.91 -3.81
N MET A 40 -14.41 -16.35 -2.61
CA MET A 40 -15.12 -16.95 -1.47
C MET A 40 -14.52 -18.26 -0.93
N ASN A 41 -13.37 -18.70 -1.45
CA ASN A 41 -12.57 -19.79 -0.89
C ASN A 41 -11.96 -19.38 0.45
N VAL A 42 -11.30 -20.31 1.14
CA VAL A 42 -10.57 -19.99 2.37
C VAL A 42 -9.49 -18.95 2.07
N ALA A 43 -9.50 -17.84 2.79
CA ALA A 43 -8.41 -16.88 2.75
C ALA A 43 -7.24 -17.41 3.54
N GLU A 44 -6.06 -17.35 2.94
CA GLU A 44 -4.78 -17.72 3.55
C GLU A 44 -4.04 -16.50 4.07
N TYR A 45 -4.37 -15.31 3.53
CA TYR A 45 -3.71 -14.06 3.86
C TYR A 45 -4.73 -12.96 4.17
N VAL A 46 -4.31 -12.02 5.00
CA VAL A 46 -4.97 -10.74 5.25
C VAL A 46 -3.99 -9.60 5.01
N LEU A 47 -4.40 -8.62 4.23
CA LEU A 47 -3.63 -7.42 3.92
C LEU A 47 -4.07 -6.29 4.84
N LYS A 48 -3.11 -5.61 5.48
CA LYS A 48 -3.33 -4.53 6.43
C LYS A 48 -2.41 -3.35 6.16
N LEU A 49 -2.87 -2.15 6.50
CA LEU A 49 -2.00 -0.97 6.51
C LEU A 49 -0.89 -1.14 7.56
N PRO A 50 0.38 -0.86 7.20
CA PRO A 50 1.43 -0.79 8.19
C PRO A 50 1.20 0.41 9.11
N ALA A 51 1.32 0.18 10.41
CA ALA A 51 1.00 1.14 11.48
C ALA A 51 1.85 2.43 11.47
N ASP A 52 2.86 2.52 10.60
CA ASP A 52 3.85 3.60 10.56
C ASP A 52 3.80 4.43 9.25
N HIS A 53 2.64 4.59 8.62
CA HIS A 53 2.50 5.56 7.52
C HIS A 53 2.41 6.99 8.04
N ASN A 54 3.50 7.46 8.64
CA ASN A 54 3.76 8.88 8.80
C ASN A 54 4.41 9.37 7.50
N ILE A 55 3.61 9.60 6.46
CA ILE A 55 4.08 10.35 5.28
C ILE A 55 4.20 11.79 5.75
N ALA A 56 5.34 12.10 6.37
CA ALA A 56 5.77 13.45 6.57
C ALA A 56 5.90 14.10 5.18
N ASP A 57 5.04 15.08 4.95
CA ASP A 57 5.24 16.19 4.03
C ASP A 57 6.68 16.70 4.19
N ALA A 58 7.57 16.23 3.32
CA ALA A 58 8.96 16.61 3.29
C ALA A 58 9.29 17.17 1.91
N GLY A 59 9.06 18.48 1.77
CA GLY A 59 10.03 19.33 1.11
C GLY A 59 9.67 19.79 -0.29
N ASN A 60 8.82 20.82 -0.33
CA ASN A 60 8.97 21.99 -1.20
C ASN A 60 10.39 22.16 -1.77
N GLN A 61 10.57 21.85 -3.07
CA GLN A 61 11.80 22.16 -3.80
C GLN A 61 11.85 23.63 -4.20
N ASN A 62 11.98 24.52 -3.22
CA ASN A 62 12.50 25.86 -3.46
C ASN A 62 14.03 25.74 -3.62
N ARG A 63 14.51 25.41 -4.83
CA ARG A 63 15.85 25.85 -5.24
C ARG A 63 15.72 27.20 -5.91
N SER A 64 15.90 28.19 -5.05
CA SER A 64 16.11 29.60 -5.35
C SER A 64 17.21 29.80 -6.41
N ASN A 65 16.96 30.78 -7.26
CA ASN A 65 17.83 31.51 -8.17
C ASN A 65 19.34 31.21 -8.10
N ASP A 66 19.89 30.71 -9.21
CA ASP A 66 21.26 31.04 -9.61
C ASP A 66 21.20 32.36 -10.38
N GLN A 67 21.37 33.47 -9.66
CA GLN A 67 21.68 34.76 -10.25
C GLN A 67 23.18 34.76 -10.58
N GLY A 68 23.54 34.28 -11.76
CA GLY A 68 24.84 34.51 -12.38
C GLY A 68 24.71 35.59 -13.47
N GLU A 69 24.71 36.85 -13.05
CA GLU A 69 24.78 38.02 -13.94
C GLU A 69 26.23 38.31 -14.36
N ILE A 70 26.37 38.83 -15.60
CA ILE A 70 27.42 39.69 -16.22
C ILE A 70 28.83 39.10 -16.44
N ASP A 71 29.58 39.33 -17.54
CA ASP A 71 29.53 40.16 -18.77
C ASP A 71 30.16 39.35 -19.93
#